data_AF-A0A150F5C6-F1
#
_entry.id   AF-A0A150F5C6-F1
#
_cell.length_a   1.000
_cell.length_b   1.000
_cell.length_c   1.000
_cell.angle_alpha   90.00
_cell.angle_beta   90.00
_cell.angle_gamma   90.00
#
_symmetry.space_group_name_H-M   'P 1'
#
loop_
_entity.id
_entity.type
_entity.pdbx_description
1 polymer ?
#
loop_
_entity_poly.entity_id
_entity_poly.type
_entity_poly.pdbx_seq_one_letter_code
_entity_poly.pdbx_strand_id
1 'polypeptide(L)'
;MKVTNGEKEQLSTAIDRMNEGLDVFIQLYNESEIDEPLIQFEDETAELVKQARQLYGQEKLNKKLNAIIKQILSISLSEEEQDE
;
A
#
# COMPACT_ATOMS: atom_id res chain seq x y z
N MET A 1 30.59 -16.34 28.81
CA MET A 1 30.00 -15.92 30.11
C MET A 1 29.57 -17.16 30.86
N LYS A 2 29.92 -17.33 32.14
CA LYS A 2 29.38 -18.42 32.96
C LYS A 2 28.06 -17.91 33.54
N VAL A 3 26.95 -18.41 33.01
CA VAL A 3 25.59 -18.05 33.46
C VAL A 3 25.08 -19.12 34.40
N THR A 4 24.36 -18.70 35.44
CA THR A 4 23.62 -19.61 36.32
C THR A 4 22.47 -20.28 35.55
N ASN A 5 21.94 -21.39 36.06
CA ASN A 5 20.83 -22.09 35.39
C ASN A 5 19.60 -21.19 35.18
N GLY A 6 19.30 -20.29 36.13
CA GLY A 6 18.20 -19.33 35.99
C GLY A 6 18.46 -18.26 34.93
N GLU A 7 19.69 -17.73 34.85
CA GLU A 7 20.07 -16.79 33.79
C GLU A 7 20.06 -17.45 32.40
N LYS A 8 20.40 -18.75 32.33
CA LYS A 8 20.33 -19.53 31.09
C LYS A 8 18.89 -19.71 30.61
N GLU A 9 17.96 -19.95 31.52
CA GLU A 9 16.54 -20.09 31.20
C GLU A 9 15.94 -18.75 30.74
N GLN A 10 16.25 -17.66 31.45
CA GLN A 10 15.86 -16.31 31.01
C GLN A 10 16.43 -15.95 29.64
N LEU A 11 17.68 -16.32 29.38
CA LEU A 11 18.32 -16.12 28.09
C LEU A 11 17.65 -16.94 26.99
N SER A 12 17.29 -18.20 27.27
CA SER A 12 16.57 -19.06 26.33
C SER A 12 15.22 -18.43 25.96
N THR A 13 14.44 -18.02 26.96
CA THR A 13 13.14 -17.36 26.73
C THR A 13 13.28 -16.06 25.94
N ALA A 14 14.35 -15.29 26.19
CA ALA A 14 14.62 -14.07 25.42
C ALA A 14 14.96 -14.38 23.95
N ILE A 15 15.71 -15.45 23.69
CA ILE A 15 16.03 -15.92 22.33
C ILE A 15 14.77 -16.41 21.62
N ASP A 16 13.92 -17.18 22.31
CA ASP A 16 12.68 -17.70 21.72
C ASP A 16 11.77 -16.54 21.28
N ARG A 17 11.58 -15.53 22.14
CA ARG A 17 10.81 -14.32 21.80
C ARG A 17 11.42 -13.51 20.66
N MET A 18 12.76 -13.47 20.59
CA MET A 18 13.45 -12.81 19.48
C MET A 18 13.20 -13.54 18.17
N ASN A 19 13.25 -14.87 18.18
CA ASN A 19 12.96 -15.69 16.99
C ASN A 19 11.51 -15.52 16.55
N GLU A 20 10.55 -15.59 17.47
CA GLU A 20 9.14 -15.31 17.18
C GLU A 20 8.94 -13.90 16.61
N GLY A 21 9.63 -12.90 17.17
CA GLY A 21 9.59 -11.53 16.66
C GLY A 21 10.17 -11.40 15.25
N LEU A 22 11.21 -12.16 14.93
CA LEU A 22 11.79 -12.21 13.58
C LEU A 22 10.85 -12.89 12.58
N ASP A 23 10.16 -13.95 12.98
CA ASP A 23 9.16 -14.62 12.12
C ASP A 23 8.01 -13.67 11.77
N VAL A 24 7.51 -12.92 12.76
CA VAL A 24 6.49 -11.87 12.54
C VAL A 24 7.02 -10.78 11.61
N PHE A 25 8.28 -10.35 11.79
CA PHE A 25 8.89 -9.35 10.93
C PHE A 25 9.00 -9.81 9.47
N ILE A 26 9.39 -11.07 9.24
CA ILE A 26 9.47 -11.66 7.90
C ILE A 26 8.07 -11.76 7.29
N GLN A 27 7.08 -12.18 8.07
CA GLN A 27 5.70 -12.25 7.61
C GLN A 27 5.21 -10.87 7.17
N LEU A 28 5.41 -9.85 8.00
CA LEU A 28 5.06 -8.47 7.66
C LEU A 28 5.77 -7.99 6.40
N TYR A 29 7.06 -8.30 6.23
CA TYR A 29 7.79 -7.92 5.01
C TYR A 29 7.23 -8.61 3.76
N ASN A 30 6.89 -9.90 3.84
CA ASN A 30 6.31 -10.64 2.72
C ASN A 30 4.88 -10.18 2.38
N GLU A 31 4.10 -9.80 3.40
CA GLU A 31 2.75 -9.25 3.26
C GLU A 31 2.75 -7.75 2.94
N SER A 32 3.90 -7.09 3.05
CA SER A 32 4.02 -5.68 2.69
C SER A 32 3.96 -5.56 1.17
N GLU A 33 2.80 -5.14 0.68
CA GLU A 33 2.69 -4.62 -0.67
C GLU A 33 3.23 -3.18 -0.71
N ILE A 34 3.84 -2.82 -1.85
CA ILE A 34 4.20 -1.43 -2.10
C ILE A 34 2.88 -0.67 -2.20
N ASP A 35 2.64 0.23 -1.24
CA ASP A 35 1.50 1.17 -1.26
C ASP A 35 1.77 2.26 -2.32
N GLU A 36 1.81 1.83 -3.59
CA GLU A 36 1.89 2.73 -4.72
C GLU A 36 0.45 3.06 -5.13
N PRO A 37 -0.01 4.31 -4.91
CA PRO A 37 -1.35 4.68 -5.31
C PRO A 37 -1.45 4.59 -6.83
N LEU A 38 -2.54 4.00 -7.33
CA LEU A 38 -2.81 3.85 -8.77
C LEU A 38 -2.64 5.17 -9.55
N ILE A 39 -2.90 6.30 -8.90
CA ILE A 39 -2.69 7.64 -9.43
C ILE A 39 -2.16 8.53 -8.29
N GLN A 40 -0.97 9.10 -8.46
CA GLN A 40 -0.53 10.24 -7.65
C GLN A 40 -1.13 11.52 -8.23
N PHE A 41 -1.92 12.22 -7.42
CA PHE A 41 -2.43 13.54 -7.77
C PHE A 41 -1.47 14.62 -7.28
N GLU A 42 -1.24 15.63 -8.11
CA GLU A 42 -0.65 16.88 -7.65
C GLU A 42 -1.54 17.54 -6.58
N ASP A 43 -0.94 18.31 -5.67
CA ASP A 43 -1.64 18.91 -4.52
C ASP A 43 -2.89 19.71 -4.92
N GLU A 44 -2.81 20.46 -6.02
CA GLU A 44 -3.93 21.24 -6.56
C GLU A 44 -5.08 20.33 -7.01
N THR A 45 -4.76 19.23 -7.68
CA THR A 45 -5.74 18.26 -8.18
C THR A 45 -6.35 17.49 -7.01
N ALA A 46 -5.53 17.09 -6.03
CA ALA A 46 -6.00 16.43 -4.82
C ALA A 46 -7.02 17.28 -4.05
N GLU A 47 -6.79 18.60 -3.96
CA GLU A 47 -7.71 19.51 -3.27
C GLU A 47 -9.04 19.66 -4.02
N LEU A 48 -9.01 19.76 -5.36
CA LEU A 48 -10.23 19.75 -6.17
C LEU A 48 -11.01 18.44 -6.03
N VAL A 49 -10.31 17.30 -6.00
CA VAL A 49 -10.92 15.99 -5.79
C VAL A 49 -11.58 15.90 -4.41
N LYS A 50 -10.96 16.44 -3.35
CA LYS A 50 -11.56 16.50 -2.01
C LYS A 50 -12.84 17.35 -2.01
N GLN A 51 -12.81 18.54 -2.62
CA GLN A 51 -13.99 19.40 -2.72
C GLN A 51 -15.12 18.74 -3.51
N ALA A 52 -14.78 18.10 -4.64
CA ALA A 52 -15.73 17.34 -5.44
C ALA A 52 -16.30 16.15 -4.66
N ARG A 53 -15.50 15.48 -3.82
CA ARG A 53 -15.96 14.38 -2.95
C ARG A 53 -16.99 14.88 -1.94
N GLN A 54 -16.78 16.07 -1.38
CA GLN A 54 -17.71 16.68 -0.43
C GLN A 54 -19.02 17.11 -1.09
N LEU A 55 -18.97 17.61 -2.33
CA LEU A 55 -20.16 18.07 -3.07
C LEU A 55 -20.99 16.94 -3.68
N TYR A 56 -20.34 15.96 -4.30
CA TYR A 56 -21.01 14.91 -5.08
C TYR A 56 -21.14 13.57 -4.35
N GLY A 57 -20.40 13.39 -3.26
CA GLY A 57 -20.25 12.10 -2.60
C GLY A 57 -19.22 11.20 -3.29
N GLN A 58 -18.56 10.36 -2.50
CA GLN A 58 -17.46 9.51 -2.95
C GLN A 58 -17.86 8.58 -4.10
N GLU A 59 -19.02 7.94 -4.01
CA GLU A 59 -19.46 6.95 -5.00
C GLU A 59 -19.70 7.57 -6.39
N LYS A 60 -20.38 8.73 -6.44
CA LYS A 60 -20.64 9.43 -7.70
C LYS A 60 -19.37 10.01 -8.30
N LEU A 61 -18.49 10.56 -7.47
CA LEU A 61 -17.19 11.07 -7.89
C LEU A 61 -16.36 9.95 -8.52
N ASN A 62 -16.24 8.81 -7.82
CA ASN A 62 -15.47 7.65 -8.30
C ASN A 62 -16.01 7.14 -9.63
N LYS A 63 -17.33 7.02 -9.78
CA LYS A 63 -17.94 6.58 -11.05
C LYS A 63 -17.62 7.54 -12.20
N LYS A 64 -17.64 8.84 -11.94
CA LYS A 64 -17.38 9.86 -12.95
C LYS A 64 -15.90 9.92 -13.35
N LEU A 65 -14.98 9.90 -12.37
CA LEU A 65 -13.54 9.87 -12.62
C LEU A 65 -13.14 8.60 -13.37
N ASN A 66 -13.61 7.43 -12.95
CA ASN A 66 -13.33 6.17 -13.66
C ASN A 66 -13.84 6.20 -15.10
N ALA A 67 -15.02 6.76 -15.36
CA ALA A 67 -15.53 6.88 -16.73
C ALA A 67 -14.64 7.78 -17.59
N ILE A 68 -14.17 8.92 -17.06
CA ILE A 68 -13.29 9.85 -17.78
C ILE A 68 -11.92 9.22 -18.02
N ILE A 69 -11.29 8.66 -16.98
CA ILE A 69 -9.98 8.01 -17.08
C ILE A 69 -10.05 6.85 -18.08
N LYS A 70 -11.10 6.01 -18.01
CA LYS A 70 -11.30 4.92 -18.98
C LYS A 70 -11.43 5.44 -20.40
N GLN A 71 -12.19 6.50 -20.63
CA GLN A 71 -12.33 7.08 -21.98
C GLN A 71 -10.99 7.57 -22.53
N ILE A 72 -10.22 8.29 -21.71
CA ILE A 72 -8.91 8.81 -22.12
C ILE A 72 -7.94 7.67 -22.40
N LEU A 73 -7.79 6.74 -21.45
CA LEU A 73 -6.86 5.61 -21.60
C LEU A 73 -7.26 4.66 -22.72
N SER A 74 -8.56 4.41 -22.94
CA SER A 74 -9.02 3.58 -24.06
C SER A 74 -8.73 4.21 -25.42
N ILE A 75 -8.62 5.54 -25.52
CA ILE A 75 -8.22 6.18 -26.78
C ILE A 75 -6.70 6.05 -26.94
N SER A 76 -5.94 6.44 -25.92
CA SER A 76 -4.47 6.45 -26.00
C SER A 76 -3.86 5.06 -26.17
N LEU A 77 -4.35 4.05 -25.44
CA LEU A 77 -3.84 2.67 -25.57
C LEU A 77 -4.23 2.02 -26.90
N SER A 78 -5.34 2.43 -27.51
CA SER A 78 -5.76 1.95 -28.83
C SER A 78 -5.03 2.62 -30.01
N GLU A 79 -4.36 3.75 -29.76
CA GLU A 79 -3.44 4.39 -30.71
C GLU A 79 -2.03 3.77 -30.61
N GLU A 80 -1.54 3.44 -29.41
CA GLU A 80 -0.24 2.77 -29.22
C GLU A 80 -0.20 1.33 -29.77
N GLU A 81 -1.32 0.58 -29.73
CA GLU A 81 -1.41 -0.77 -30.34
C GLU A 81 -1.39 -0.76 -31.89
N GLN A 82 -1.50 0.41 -32.54
CA GLN A 82 -1.44 0.52 -34.01
C GLN A 82 -0.04 0.90 -34.54
N ASP A 83 0.88 1.27 -33.65
CA ASP A 83 2.25 1.67 -33.98
C ASP A 83 3.31 0.56 -33.67
N GLU A 84 2.89 -0.65 -33.26
CA GLU A 84 3.71 -1.89 -33.23
C GLU A 84 3.37 -2.85 -34.40
#